data_AF-B5EVV9-F1
#
_entry.id   AF-B5EVV9-F1
#
_cell.length_a   1.000
_cell.length_b   1.000
_cell.length_c   1.000
_cell.angle_alpha   90.00
_cell.angle_beta   90.00
_cell.angle_gamma   90.00
#
_symmetry.space_group_name_H-M   'P 1'
#
loop_
_entity.id
_entity.type
_entity.pdbx_description
1 polymer ?
#
loop_
_entity_poly.entity_id
_entity_poly.type
_entity_poly.pdbx_seq_one_letter_code
_entity_poly.pdbx_strand_id
1 'polypeptide(L)'
;MNIPNNYQFSFNSNNAEKKIKKMFGSFPSTAHYAIKDNDDKNKVEQWGEWTLKSFPDTNHAGYFSTNSGLGVGVSLLKNGTPVMSQTPLELESHLMAQHSARGRVVVAGIGLAMIILSLLKKKEVTNLIALEIDSEIISMYPHILSGESKKLWESNIKSGRLKIIKVDCKSKFNNDILNEIGIVDYLWADIWNDLGSIEALGITQHLAEQLKPKQCDYWGVEIFIAIMSLKKGEFMCLKTFKEVAKSLKLPLSVLEMDGKKLKMYAELALVSAKNIYIQERARNNKTQPLHVTL
;
A
#
# COMPACT_ATOMS: atom_id res chain seq x y z
N MET A 1 19.29 -11.04 6.52
CA MET A 1 18.10 -11.69 7.09
C MET A 1 18.28 -13.20 6.95
N ASN A 2 18.28 -13.96 8.05
CA ASN A 2 18.41 -15.41 8.00
C ASN A 2 17.01 -16.04 7.89
N ILE A 3 16.39 -15.97 6.71
CA ILE A 3 15.29 -16.89 6.42
C ILE A 3 15.95 -18.26 6.18
N PRO A 4 15.62 -19.31 6.94
CA PRO A 4 16.22 -20.61 6.74
C PRO A 4 16.09 -21.05 5.28
N ASN A 5 17.19 -21.51 4.68
CA ASN A 5 17.19 -21.98 3.28
C ASN A 5 16.21 -23.16 3.06
N ASN A 6 15.80 -23.84 4.14
CA ASN A 6 14.85 -24.95 4.15
C ASN A 6 13.41 -24.54 4.56
N TYR A 7 13.10 -23.24 4.71
CA TYR A 7 11.73 -22.82 5.01
C TYR A 7 10.81 -23.11 3.82
N GLN A 8 9.93 -24.10 3.96
CA GLN A 8 8.93 -24.45 2.96
C GLN A 8 7.63 -23.68 3.22
N PHE A 9 7.24 -22.80 2.28
CA PHE A 9 5.94 -22.15 2.30
C PHE A 9 4.82 -23.19 2.16
N SER A 10 3.71 -23.04 2.88
CA SER A 10 2.59 -24.00 2.80
C SER A 10 1.80 -23.90 1.49
N PHE A 11 2.10 -22.90 0.68
CA PHE A 11 1.60 -22.77 -0.68
C PHE A 11 2.69 -23.03 -1.71
N ASN A 12 2.40 -23.93 -2.65
CA ASN A 12 3.11 -24.02 -3.92
C ASN A 12 2.93 -22.68 -4.67
N SER A 13 4.05 -22.04 -5.03
CA SER A 13 4.08 -20.77 -5.78
C SER A 13 3.22 -20.82 -7.05
N ASN A 14 3.10 -22.00 -7.69
CA ASN A 14 2.33 -22.18 -8.93
C ASN A 14 0.82 -21.97 -8.75
N ASN A 15 0.32 -21.97 -7.50
CA ASN A 15 -1.10 -21.74 -7.18
C ASN A 15 -1.31 -20.64 -6.12
N ALA A 16 -0.27 -19.84 -5.84
CA ALA A 16 -0.31 -18.81 -4.79
C ALA A 16 -1.47 -17.83 -5.00
N GLU A 17 -1.60 -17.30 -6.22
CA GLU A 17 -2.65 -16.34 -6.58
C GLU A 17 -4.06 -16.89 -6.32
N LYS A 18 -4.33 -18.13 -6.74
CA LYS A 18 -5.63 -18.79 -6.51
C LYS A 18 -5.93 -18.96 -5.03
N LYS A 19 -4.92 -19.34 -4.23
CA LYS A 19 -5.06 -19.49 -2.78
C LYS A 19 -5.28 -18.15 -2.08
N ILE A 20 -4.52 -17.12 -2.47
CA ILE A 20 -4.68 -15.75 -1.98
C ILE A 20 -6.09 -15.25 -2.29
N LYS A 21 -6.55 -15.39 -3.54
CA LYS A 21 -7.89 -14.99 -3.96
C LYS A 21 -9.00 -15.70 -3.17
N LYS A 22 -8.84 -17.00 -2.93
CA LYS A 22 -9.79 -17.76 -2.09
C LYS A 22 -9.83 -17.26 -0.64
N MET A 23 -8.70 -16.80 -0.11
CA MET A 23 -8.57 -16.43 1.31
C MET A 23 -8.94 -14.96 1.57
N PHE A 24 -8.50 -14.05 0.69
CA PHE A 24 -8.55 -12.61 0.88
C PHE A 24 -9.43 -11.89 -0.15
N GLY A 25 -9.91 -12.57 -1.18
CA GLY A 25 -10.67 -11.97 -2.27
C GLY A 25 -9.77 -11.44 -3.39
N SER A 26 -10.33 -10.61 -4.27
CA SER A 26 -9.59 -10.08 -5.43
C SER A 26 -8.46 -9.15 -5.00
N PHE A 27 -7.36 -9.20 -5.76
CA PHE A 27 -6.31 -8.17 -5.68
C PHE A 27 -6.87 -6.77 -6.05
N PRO A 28 -6.19 -5.71 -5.62
CA PRO A 28 -6.48 -4.35 -6.06
C PRO A 28 -6.46 -4.22 -7.58
N SER A 29 -7.42 -3.48 -8.12
CA SER A 29 -7.46 -3.24 -9.56
C SER A 29 -6.47 -2.13 -9.95
N THR A 30 -5.88 -2.24 -11.14
CA THR A 30 -5.10 -1.18 -11.74
C THR A 30 -5.95 0.07 -12.01
N ALA A 31 -5.41 1.23 -11.69
CA ALA A 31 -5.94 2.50 -12.18
C ALA A 31 -5.59 2.70 -13.66
N HIS A 32 -6.43 3.45 -14.37
CA HIS A 32 -6.21 3.85 -15.76
C HIS A 32 -5.82 5.33 -15.79
N TYR A 33 -4.71 5.63 -16.46
CA TYR A 33 -4.16 6.97 -16.59
C TYR A 33 -4.10 7.34 -18.07
N ALA A 34 -4.43 8.58 -18.40
CA ALA A 34 -4.42 9.09 -19.78
C ALA A 34 -3.05 8.95 -20.46
N ILE A 35 -1.98 8.98 -19.66
CA ILE A 35 -0.60 8.81 -20.13
C ILE A 35 -0.32 7.39 -20.66
N LYS A 36 -1.03 6.38 -20.13
CA LYS A 36 -0.86 4.97 -20.51
C LYS A 36 -1.63 4.61 -21.79
N ASP A 37 -2.70 5.36 -22.10
CA ASP A 37 -3.59 5.07 -23.23
C ASP A 37 -3.04 5.53 -24.59
N ASN A 38 -1.87 6.20 -24.62
CA ASN A 38 -1.32 6.83 -25.83
C ASN A 38 -0.22 6.01 -26.55
N ASP A 39 0.01 4.74 -26.21
CA ASP A 39 1.06 3.84 -26.73
C ASP A 39 2.52 4.34 -26.61
N ASP A 40 2.75 5.62 -26.33
CA ASP A 40 4.05 6.21 -26.01
C ASP A 40 4.46 5.87 -24.58
N LYS A 41 5.39 4.90 -24.46
CA LYS A 41 5.90 4.40 -23.19
C LYS A 41 6.84 5.38 -22.47
N ASN A 42 7.09 6.56 -23.01
CA ASN A 42 7.94 7.59 -22.41
C ASN A 42 7.24 8.95 -22.30
N LYS A 43 5.90 8.99 -22.41
CA LYS A 43 5.15 10.23 -22.25
C LYS A 43 5.35 10.79 -20.84
N VAL A 44 5.41 12.12 -20.77
CA VAL A 44 5.59 12.90 -19.54
C VAL A 44 4.55 14.00 -19.51
N GLU A 45 3.87 14.14 -18.36
CA GLU A 45 2.95 15.24 -18.10
C GLU A 45 3.31 15.89 -16.76
N GLN A 46 3.22 17.22 -16.66
CA GLN A 46 3.74 17.99 -15.52
C GLN A 46 2.65 18.90 -14.92
N TRP A 47 2.61 18.94 -13.58
CA TRP A 47 1.78 19.82 -12.77
C TRP A 47 2.64 20.41 -11.66
N GLY A 48 3.11 21.65 -11.84
CA GLY A 48 4.01 22.29 -10.87
C GLY A 48 5.29 21.47 -10.67
N GLU A 49 5.53 21.05 -9.43
CA GLU A 49 6.68 20.19 -9.06
C GLU A 49 6.47 18.71 -9.42
N TRP A 50 5.23 18.32 -9.71
CA TRP A 50 4.85 16.94 -9.96
C TRP A 50 4.93 16.57 -11.42
N THR A 51 5.36 15.35 -11.69
CA THR A 51 5.48 14.79 -13.03
C THR A 51 4.92 13.38 -13.04
N LEU A 52 4.04 13.09 -13.99
CA LEU A 52 3.58 11.74 -14.28
C LEU A 52 4.35 11.21 -15.49
N LYS A 53 4.93 10.00 -15.38
CA LYS A 53 5.73 9.39 -16.44
C LYS A 53 5.35 7.93 -16.64
N SER A 54 5.06 7.52 -17.87
CA SER A 54 4.92 6.09 -18.20
C SER A 54 6.28 5.42 -18.35
N PHE A 55 6.36 4.11 -18.11
CA PHE A 55 7.56 3.32 -18.38
C PHE A 55 7.21 1.86 -18.74
N PRO A 56 8.05 1.15 -19.53
CA PRO A 56 7.88 -0.28 -19.74
C PRO A 56 8.06 -1.06 -18.44
N ASP A 57 7.06 -1.84 -18.03
CA ASP A 57 7.16 -2.77 -16.89
C ASP A 57 7.35 -4.18 -17.42
N THR A 58 8.61 -4.56 -17.69
CA THR A 58 8.91 -5.86 -18.31
C THR A 58 9.56 -6.88 -17.37
N ASN A 59 9.90 -6.57 -16.11
CA ASN A 59 10.59 -7.50 -15.20
C ASN A 59 10.58 -7.07 -13.71
N HIS A 60 9.52 -6.46 -13.19
CA HIS A 60 9.48 -6.14 -11.76
C HIS A 60 8.87 -7.30 -10.96
N ALA A 61 9.59 -7.78 -9.95
CA ALA A 61 9.03 -8.71 -8.97
C ALA A 61 7.99 -7.97 -8.12
N GLY A 62 6.87 -8.64 -7.86
CA GLY A 62 5.82 -8.16 -6.98
C GLY A 62 6.13 -8.40 -5.51
N TYR A 63 5.13 -8.09 -4.69
CA TYR A 63 5.16 -8.24 -3.25
C TYR A 63 5.10 -9.73 -2.85
N PHE A 64 4.40 -10.55 -3.62
CA PHE A 64 4.28 -12.01 -3.50
C PHE A 64 4.57 -12.74 -4.82
N SER A 65 4.50 -12.06 -5.97
CA SER A 65 4.79 -12.64 -7.28
C SER A 65 6.26 -12.42 -7.72
N THR A 66 6.77 -13.34 -8.55
CA THR A 66 8.15 -13.24 -9.07
C THR A 66 8.24 -12.55 -10.43
N ASN A 67 7.13 -12.41 -11.17
CA ASN A 67 7.06 -11.76 -12.48
C ASN A 67 5.77 -10.95 -12.61
N SER A 68 5.85 -9.82 -13.33
CA SER A 68 4.73 -8.93 -13.60
C SER A 68 4.21 -9.01 -15.03
N GLY A 69 2.89 -8.86 -15.16
CA GLY A 69 2.18 -8.78 -16.44
C GLY A 69 1.52 -7.42 -16.71
N LEU A 70 1.94 -6.34 -16.01
CA LEU A 70 1.29 -5.03 -16.15
C LEU A 70 1.59 -4.33 -17.49
N GLY A 71 2.69 -4.71 -18.16
CA GLY A 71 3.14 -4.22 -19.46
C GLY A 71 3.70 -2.80 -19.45
N VAL A 72 2.94 -1.85 -18.92
CA VAL A 72 3.33 -0.43 -18.79
C VAL A 72 2.99 0.05 -17.37
N GLY A 73 4.00 0.53 -16.66
CA GLY A 73 3.86 1.18 -15.37
C GLY A 73 3.74 2.71 -15.51
N VAL A 74 3.35 3.36 -14.43
CA VAL A 74 3.26 4.82 -14.32
C VAL A 74 4.00 5.25 -13.05
N SER A 75 4.83 6.28 -13.12
CA SER A 75 5.56 6.83 -11.98
C SER A 75 5.09 8.25 -11.74
N LEU A 76 4.86 8.57 -10.46
CA LEU A 76 4.66 9.93 -9.97
C LEU A 76 5.99 10.41 -9.38
N LEU A 77 6.51 11.49 -9.93
CA LEU A 77 7.78 12.08 -9.52
C LEU A 77 7.52 13.47 -8.94
N LYS A 78 8.29 13.84 -7.93
CA LYS A 78 8.38 15.21 -7.41
C LYS A 78 9.78 15.74 -7.70
N ASN A 79 9.89 16.85 -8.43
CA ASN A 79 11.17 17.43 -8.83
C ASN A 79 12.13 16.39 -9.46
N GLY A 80 11.57 15.51 -10.32
CA GLY A 80 12.32 14.45 -11.00
C GLY A 80 12.66 13.22 -10.14
N THR A 81 12.33 13.21 -8.85
CA THR A 81 12.53 12.06 -7.95
C THR A 81 11.26 11.22 -7.86
N PRO A 82 11.29 9.91 -8.16
CA PRO A 82 10.13 9.04 -7.97
C PRO A 82 9.64 9.06 -6.52
N VAL A 83 8.35 9.32 -6.32
CA VAL A 83 7.66 9.29 -5.03
C VAL A 83 6.75 8.06 -4.93
N MET A 84 6.07 7.70 -6.03
CA MET A 84 5.27 6.48 -6.10
C MET A 84 5.27 5.93 -7.51
N SER A 85 5.04 4.63 -7.67
CA SER A 85 4.86 4.01 -8.98
C SER A 85 3.73 2.99 -9.00
N GLN A 86 3.07 2.82 -10.13
CA GLN A 86 2.18 1.69 -10.37
C GLN A 86 3.04 0.49 -10.78
N THR A 87 3.41 -0.29 -9.78
CA THR A 87 4.15 -1.54 -9.95
C THR A 87 3.35 -2.71 -9.36
N PRO A 88 3.72 -3.96 -9.66
CA PRO A 88 3.10 -5.13 -9.05
C PRO A 88 3.32 -5.17 -7.54
N LEU A 89 4.50 -4.70 -7.09
CA LEU A 89 4.81 -4.53 -5.68
C LEU A 89 3.73 -3.69 -4.99
N GLU A 90 3.43 -2.54 -5.59
CA GLU A 90 2.47 -1.58 -5.06
C GLU A 90 1.04 -2.13 -5.08
N LEU A 91 0.63 -2.78 -6.17
CA LEU A 91 -0.70 -3.40 -6.26
C LEU A 91 -0.86 -4.55 -5.27
N GLU A 92 0.14 -5.40 -5.10
CA GLU A 92 0.05 -6.56 -4.22
C GLU A 92 0.15 -6.18 -2.74
N SER A 93 0.92 -5.14 -2.40
CA SER A 93 1.03 -4.61 -1.02
C SER A 93 -0.29 -4.06 -0.49
N HIS A 94 -1.20 -3.64 -1.37
CA HIS A 94 -2.53 -3.16 -1.04
C HIS A 94 -3.54 -4.29 -0.74
N LEU A 95 -3.14 -5.56 -0.77
CA LEU A 95 -4.02 -6.72 -0.57
C LEU A 95 -4.81 -6.64 0.75
N MET A 96 -4.17 -6.25 1.85
CA MET A 96 -4.86 -6.18 3.14
C MET A 96 -5.86 -5.05 3.21
N ALA A 97 -5.51 -3.87 2.70
CA ALA A 97 -6.47 -2.78 2.57
C ALA A 97 -7.68 -3.18 1.74
N GLN A 98 -7.46 -3.84 0.60
CA GLN A 98 -8.54 -4.35 -0.25
C GLN A 98 -9.40 -5.41 0.44
N HIS A 99 -8.81 -6.26 1.29
CA HIS A 99 -9.53 -7.29 2.03
C HIS A 99 -10.37 -6.70 3.18
N SER A 100 -9.76 -5.83 3.97
CA SER A 100 -10.26 -5.43 5.28
C SER A 100 -11.16 -4.20 5.26
N ALA A 101 -10.94 -3.28 4.33
CA ALA A 101 -11.69 -2.03 4.27
C ALA A 101 -13.19 -2.26 4.05
N ARG A 102 -14.00 -1.66 4.92
CA ARG A 102 -15.47 -1.66 4.90
C ARG A 102 -15.99 -0.45 5.70
N GLY A 103 -17.23 -0.06 5.46
CA GLY A 103 -17.87 1.09 6.11
C GLY A 103 -17.28 2.42 5.64
N ARG A 104 -17.08 3.35 6.58
CA ARG A 104 -16.40 4.62 6.34
C ARG A 104 -14.89 4.46 6.46
N VAL A 105 -14.22 4.62 5.32
CA VAL A 105 -12.78 4.41 5.17
C VAL A 105 -12.04 5.74 5.09
N VAL A 106 -10.92 5.83 5.79
CA VAL A 106 -9.95 6.91 5.64
C VAL A 106 -8.68 6.36 4.97
N VAL A 107 -8.20 7.06 3.96
CA VAL A 107 -6.92 6.82 3.29
C VAL A 107 -6.03 8.05 3.51
N ALA A 108 -4.92 7.89 4.22
CA ALA A 108 -3.92 8.92 4.39
C ALA A 108 -2.85 8.80 3.31
N GLY A 109 -2.73 9.82 2.47
CA GLY A 109 -1.91 9.83 1.25
C GLY A 109 -2.70 9.38 0.03
N ILE A 110 -2.82 10.24 -0.98
CA ILE A 110 -3.49 9.84 -2.23
C ILE A 110 -2.52 9.04 -3.11
N GLY A 111 -1.26 9.45 -3.18
CA GLY A 111 -0.23 8.78 -3.99
C GLY A 111 -0.59 8.82 -5.48
N LEU A 112 -0.82 7.65 -6.06
CA LEU A 112 -1.36 7.42 -7.42
C LEU A 112 -2.87 7.05 -7.42
N ALA A 113 -3.55 7.16 -6.27
CA ALA A 113 -4.96 6.79 -6.05
C ALA A 113 -5.32 5.32 -6.35
N MET A 114 -4.33 4.42 -6.47
CA MET A 114 -4.56 3.02 -6.80
C MET A 114 -5.47 2.33 -5.78
N ILE A 115 -5.15 2.46 -4.49
CA ILE A 115 -5.98 1.88 -3.43
C ILE A 115 -7.34 2.56 -3.35
N ILE A 116 -7.41 3.90 -3.47
CA ILE A 116 -8.67 4.65 -3.45
C ILE A 116 -9.62 4.13 -4.53
N LEU A 117 -9.17 4.05 -5.78
CA LEU A 117 -9.97 3.55 -6.90
C LEU A 117 -10.39 2.10 -6.73
N SER A 118 -9.52 1.27 -6.15
CA SER A 118 -9.85 -0.12 -5.84
C SER A 118 -10.94 -0.22 -4.76
N LEU A 119 -10.85 0.60 -3.71
CA LEU A 119 -11.81 0.63 -2.61
C LEU A 119 -13.17 1.21 -3.02
N LEU A 120 -13.22 2.19 -3.93
CA LEU A 120 -14.47 2.74 -4.46
C LEU A 120 -15.31 1.69 -5.21
N LYS A 121 -14.69 0.62 -5.75
CA LYS A 121 -15.39 -0.49 -6.38
C LYS A 121 -16.07 -1.44 -5.38
N LYS A 122 -15.69 -1.40 -4.09
CA LYS A 122 -16.26 -2.25 -3.04
C LYS A 122 -17.59 -1.67 -2.57
N LYS A 123 -18.67 -2.42 -2.67
CA LYS A 123 -19.99 -1.99 -2.17
C LYS A 123 -20.00 -1.86 -0.64
N GLU A 124 -19.14 -2.62 0.03
CA GLU A 124 -18.98 -2.59 1.48
C GLU A 124 -18.32 -1.31 1.99
N VAL A 125 -17.66 -0.53 1.12
CA VAL A 125 -17.11 0.80 1.46
C VAL A 125 -18.21 1.84 1.17
N THR A 126 -18.82 2.36 2.24
CA THR A 126 -19.96 3.29 2.14
C THR A 126 -19.51 4.72 1.89
N ASN A 127 -18.36 5.10 2.48
CA ASN A 127 -17.71 6.40 2.30
C ASN A 127 -16.20 6.21 2.26
N LEU A 128 -15.52 7.03 1.46
CA LEU A 128 -14.07 7.10 1.41
C LEU A 128 -13.64 8.55 1.58
N ILE A 129 -12.76 8.79 2.54
CA ILE A 129 -12.14 10.09 2.77
C ILE A 129 -10.65 9.94 2.50
N ALA A 130 -10.13 10.68 1.54
CA ALA A 130 -8.71 10.76 1.26
C ALA A 130 -8.12 12.01 1.92
N LEU A 131 -7.01 11.86 2.64
CA LEU A 131 -6.28 12.95 3.26
C LEU A 131 -5.00 13.19 2.45
N GLU A 132 -4.78 14.43 2.02
CA GLU A 132 -3.62 14.80 1.21
C GLU A 132 -3.15 16.20 1.60
N ILE A 133 -1.83 16.40 1.70
CA ILE A 133 -1.26 17.70 2.06
C ILE A 133 -1.09 18.58 0.81
N ASP A 134 -0.80 17.96 -0.33
CA ASP A 134 -0.39 18.65 -1.54
C ASP A 134 -1.60 19.02 -2.42
N SER A 135 -1.85 20.33 -2.59
CA SER A 135 -2.96 20.81 -3.42
C SER A 135 -2.78 20.53 -4.91
N GLU A 136 -1.54 20.45 -5.40
CA GLU A 136 -1.29 20.13 -6.80
C GLU A 136 -1.70 18.69 -7.07
N ILE A 137 -1.31 17.75 -6.19
CA ILE A 137 -1.75 16.35 -6.25
C ILE A 137 -3.28 16.26 -6.27
N ILE A 138 -3.97 16.95 -5.37
CA ILE A 138 -5.45 16.94 -5.32
C ILE A 138 -6.05 17.43 -6.64
N SER A 139 -5.52 18.53 -7.19
CA SER A 139 -6.03 19.16 -8.42
C SER A 139 -5.72 18.34 -9.69
N MET A 140 -4.68 17.51 -9.67
CA MET A 140 -4.20 16.75 -10.82
C MET A 140 -5.14 15.61 -11.22
N TYR A 141 -5.80 14.96 -10.26
CA TYR A 141 -6.55 13.71 -10.48
C TYR A 141 -7.64 13.72 -11.56
N PRO A 142 -8.50 14.76 -11.65
CA PRO A 142 -9.48 14.86 -12.74
C PRO A 142 -8.86 14.86 -14.15
N HIS A 143 -7.58 15.22 -14.26
CA HIS A 143 -6.87 15.34 -15.53
C HIS A 143 -6.08 14.08 -15.88
N ILE A 144 -5.43 13.44 -14.91
CA ILE A 144 -4.54 12.30 -15.17
C ILE A 144 -5.27 10.95 -15.30
N LEU A 145 -6.45 10.82 -14.69
CA LEU A 145 -7.24 9.59 -14.79
C LEU A 145 -7.93 9.51 -16.14
N SER A 146 -8.12 8.28 -16.65
CA SER A 146 -8.82 8.02 -17.90
C SER A 146 -9.87 6.91 -17.77
N GLY A 147 -10.69 6.77 -18.81
CA GLY A 147 -11.68 5.69 -18.96
C GLY A 147 -12.56 5.48 -17.73
N GLU A 148 -12.69 4.22 -17.31
CA GLU A 148 -13.50 3.83 -16.15
C GLU A 148 -12.96 4.37 -14.82
N SER A 149 -11.64 4.61 -14.70
CA SER A 149 -11.06 5.17 -13.47
C SER A 149 -11.50 6.62 -13.28
N LYS A 150 -11.51 7.42 -14.36
CA LYS A 150 -12.02 8.80 -14.32
C LYS A 150 -13.51 8.85 -13.97
N LYS A 151 -14.34 8.05 -14.65
CA LYS A 151 -15.78 7.98 -14.37
C LYS A 151 -16.07 7.59 -12.93
N LEU A 152 -15.34 6.60 -12.40
CA LEU A 152 -15.49 6.16 -11.02
C LEU A 152 -15.11 7.27 -10.04
N TRP A 153 -13.99 7.96 -10.27
CA TRP A 153 -13.57 9.09 -9.44
C TRP A 153 -14.61 10.22 -9.42
N GLU A 154 -14.99 10.72 -10.60
CA GLU A 154 -15.91 11.86 -10.73
C GLU A 154 -17.30 11.56 -10.15
N SER A 155 -17.86 10.37 -10.41
CA SER A 155 -19.17 9.98 -9.88
C SER A 155 -19.18 9.84 -8.35
N ASN A 156 -18.08 9.36 -7.75
CA ASN A 156 -17.98 9.26 -6.29
C ASN A 156 -17.72 10.62 -5.63
N ILE A 157 -16.98 11.54 -6.27
CA ILE A 157 -16.88 12.93 -5.81
C ILE A 157 -18.26 13.60 -5.86
N LYS A 158 -18.94 13.52 -7.00
CA LYS A 158 -20.26 14.15 -7.21
C LYS A 158 -21.32 13.64 -6.24
N SER A 159 -21.30 12.34 -5.91
CA SER A 159 -22.24 11.78 -4.92
C SER A 159 -21.85 12.04 -3.47
N GLY A 160 -20.65 12.59 -3.20
CA GLY A 160 -20.11 12.76 -1.86
C GLY A 160 -19.64 11.46 -1.20
N ARG A 161 -19.61 10.35 -1.95
CA ARG A 161 -19.08 9.07 -1.48
C ARG A 161 -17.55 9.11 -1.34
N LEU A 162 -16.87 9.80 -2.24
CA LEU A 162 -15.47 10.18 -2.10
C LEU A 162 -15.39 11.64 -1.63
N LYS A 163 -14.62 11.90 -0.58
CA LYS A 163 -14.22 13.24 -0.15
C LYS A 163 -12.70 13.32 -0.09
N ILE A 164 -12.16 14.48 -0.44
CA ILE A 164 -10.73 14.76 -0.34
C ILE A 164 -10.58 15.94 0.61
N ILE A 165 -9.81 15.76 1.67
CA ILE A 165 -9.56 16.77 2.67
C ILE A 165 -8.08 17.16 2.58
N LYS A 166 -7.81 18.45 2.33
CA LYS A 166 -6.45 18.97 2.32
C LYS A 166 -5.95 19.10 3.76
N VAL A 167 -5.05 18.23 4.20
CA VAL A 167 -4.52 18.24 5.57
C VAL A 167 -3.16 17.56 5.66
N ASP A 168 -2.31 18.06 6.56
CA ASP A 168 -1.08 17.37 6.94
C ASP A 168 -1.37 16.27 7.96
N CYS A 169 -1.23 15.01 7.53
CA CYS A 169 -1.43 13.83 8.36
C CYS A 169 -0.42 13.69 9.52
N LYS A 170 0.72 14.40 9.48
CA LYS A 170 1.68 14.45 10.59
C LYS A 170 1.32 15.49 11.65
N SER A 171 0.39 16.40 11.34
CA SER A 171 -0.07 17.45 12.25
C SER A 171 -1.31 17.01 13.05
N LYS A 172 -1.62 17.76 14.11
CA LYS A 172 -2.86 17.56 14.88
C LYS A 172 -4.06 18.12 14.12
N PHE A 173 -5.12 17.33 13.99
CA PHE A 173 -6.37 17.76 13.35
C PHE A 173 -7.17 18.67 14.29
N ASN A 174 -7.75 19.73 13.71
CA ASN A 174 -8.71 20.57 14.42
C ASN A 174 -10.10 19.88 14.46
N ASN A 175 -11.02 20.44 15.25
CA ASN A 175 -12.36 19.86 15.42
C ASN A 175 -13.16 19.84 14.11
N ASP A 176 -12.97 20.79 13.22
CA ASP A 176 -13.71 20.85 11.95
C ASP A 176 -13.33 19.67 11.04
N ILE A 177 -12.02 19.38 10.92
CA ILE A 177 -11.53 18.21 10.19
C ILE A 177 -12.03 16.91 10.84
N LEU A 178 -11.97 16.79 12.16
CA LEU A 178 -12.44 15.61 12.87
C LEU A 178 -13.96 15.40 12.69
N ASN A 179 -14.75 16.46 12.73
CA ASN A 179 -16.18 16.43 12.50
C ASN A 179 -16.51 16.05 11.05
N GLU A 180 -15.75 16.56 10.09
CA GLU A 180 -15.93 16.22 8.67
C GLU A 180 -15.61 14.75 8.38
N ILE A 181 -14.55 14.22 9.00
CA ILE A 181 -14.17 12.81 8.88
C ILE A 181 -15.21 11.92 9.57
N GLY A 182 -15.57 12.24 10.81
CA GLY A 182 -16.50 11.47 11.62
C GLY A 182 -15.94 10.10 12.04
N ILE A 183 -16.84 9.12 12.21
CA ILE A 183 -16.49 7.76 12.63
C ILE A 183 -15.65 7.07 11.55
N VAL A 184 -14.53 6.45 11.94
CA VAL A 184 -13.67 5.69 11.02
C VAL A 184 -13.81 4.19 11.29
N ASP A 185 -14.31 3.45 10.31
CA ASP A 185 -14.37 1.98 10.38
C ASP A 185 -13.03 1.35 9.98
N TYR A 186 -12.34 1.94 9.01
CA TYR A 186 -11.04 1.47 8.56
C TYR A 186 -10.10 2.62 8.17
N LEU A 187 -8.84 2.54 8.59
CA LEU A 187 -7.77 3.48 8.20
C LEU A 187 -6.68 2.74 7.41
N TRP A 188 -6.32 3.28 6.25
CA TRP A 188 -5.10 2.93 5.51
C TRP A 188 -4.14 4.12 5.50
N ALA A 189 -2.89 3.92 5.88
CA ALA A 189 -1.87 4.97 5.86
C ALA A 189 -0.70 4.60 4.92
N ASP A 190 -0.37 5.55 4.03
CA ASP A 190 0.74 5.47 3.09
C ASP A 190 1.18 6.89 2.68
N ILE A 191 2.03 7.53 3.50
CA ILE A 191 2.49 8.93 3.30
C ILE A 191 4.01 9.09 3.31
N TRP A 192 4.75 8.00 3.10
CA TRP A 192 6.22 7.98 3.11
C TRP A 192 6.74 7.41 1.80
N ASN A 193 8.00 7.74 1.47
CA ASN A 193 8.60 7.35 0.20
C ASN A 193 9.16 5.92 0.23
N ASP A 194 9.62 5.46 1.39
CA ASP A 194 10.40 4.24 1.50
C ASP A 194 9.60 3.11 2.17
N LEU A 195 9.58 1.96 1.52
CA LEU A 195 9.00 0.75 2.08
C LEU A 195 9.72 0.37 3.38
N GLY A 196 8.95 0.22 4.46
CA GLY A 196 9.53 -0.04 5.79
C GLY A 196 10.12 1.20 6.46
N SER A 197 9.71 2.40 6.04
CA SER A 197 10.03 3.66 6.72
C SER A 197 9.87 3.55 8.24
N ILE A 198 10.87 4.02 8.98
CA ILE A 198 10.87 4.02 10.45
C ILE A 198 9.78 4.94 11.03
N GLU A 199 9.31 5.92 10.26
CA GLU A 199 8.27 6.86 10.69
C GLU A 199 6.86 6.27 10.54
N ALA A 200 6.69 5.24 9.69
CA ALA A 200 5.37 4.72 9.31
C ALA A 200 4.52 4.31 10.53
N LEU A 201 5.13 3.62 11.49
CA LEU A 201 4.44 3.20 12.72
C LEU A 201 4.00 4.39 13.56
N GLY A 202 4.91 5.35 13.82
CA GLY A 202 4.62 6.50 14.67
C GLY A 202 3.54 7.41 14.06
N ILE A 203 3.61 7.65 12.76
CA ILE A 203 2.58 8.40 12.02
C ILE A 203 1.23 7.68 12.08
N THR A 204 1.21 6.36 11.87
CA THR A 204 -0.04 5.60 11.89
C THR A 204 -0.65 5.56 13.29
N GLN A 205 0.17 5.47 14.35
CA GLN A 205 -0.26 5.60 15.74
C GLN A 205 -0.88 6.98 16.00
N HIS A 206 -0.22 8.06 15.59
CA HIS A 206 -0.74 9.42 15.71
C HIS A 206 -2.09 9.60 14.99
N LEU A 207 -2.25 9.05 13.79
CA LEU A 207 -3.53 9.05 13.09
C LEU A 207 -4.59 8.20 13.81
N ALA A 208 -4.22 7.01 14.29
CA ALA A 208 -5.14 6.13 15.00
C ALA A 208 -5.61 6.71 16.35
N GLU A 209 -4.76 7.45 17.06
CA GLU A 209 -5.13 8.15 18.30
C GLU A 209 -6.18 9.23 18.06
N GLN A 210 -6.05 9.97 16.96
CA GLN A 210 -6.97 11.05 16.60
C GLN A 210 -8.28 10.51 16.02
N LEU A 211 -8.19 9.56 15.09
CA LEU A 211 -9.32 9.06 14.31
C LEU A 211 -10.06 7.88 14.96
N LYS A 212 -9.41 7.20 15.91
CA LYS A 212 -9.93 6.04 16.64
C LYS A 212 -10.57 5.00 15.71
N PRO A 213 -9.86 4.53 14.67
CA PRO A 213 -10.43 3.60 13.71
C PRO A 213 -10.75 2.27 14.38
N LYS A 214 -11.82 1.59 13.96
CA LYS A 214 -12.11 0.22 14.43
C LYS A 214 -11.04 -0.78 14.00
N GLN A 215 -10.44 -0.54 12.83
CA GLN A 215 -9.35 -1.33 12.27
C GLN A 215 -8.43 -0.42 11.45
N CYS A 216 -7.14 -0.69 11.43
CA CYS A 216 -6.21 0.06 10.58
C CYS A 216 -5.08 -0.80 10.06
N ASP A 217 -4.50 -0.44 8.92
CA ASP A 217 -3.22 -0.97 8.47
C ASP A 217 -2.43 0.15 7.80
N TYR A 218 -1.15 -0.12 7.55
CA TYR A 218 -0.28 0.80 6.85
C TYR A 218 0.64 0.07 5.89
N TRP A 219 1.12 0.78 4.87
CA TRP A 219 1.96 0.18 3.85
C TRP A 219 3.25 -0.42 4.44
N GLY A 220 3.42 -1.74 4.29
CA GLY A 220 4.58 -2.48 4.79
C GLY A 220 4.48 -3.01 6.23
N VAL A 221 3.34 -2.88 6.91
CA VAL A 221 3.14 -3.40 8.27
C VAL A 221 3.44 -4.90 8.38
N GLU A 222 3.10 -5.69 7.37
CA GLU A 222 3.36 -7.13 7.32
C GLU A 222 4.84 -7.45 7.35
N ILE A 223 5.65 -6.72 6.58
CA ILE A 223 7.10 -6.89 6.52
C ILE A 223 7.67 -6.52 7.88
N PHE A 224 7.23 -5.39 8.45
CA PHE A 224 7.66 -4.94 9.76
C PHE A 224 7.41 -6.02 10.83
N ILE A 225 6.20 -6.59 10.86
CA ILE A 225 5.84 -7.66 11.80
C ILE A 225 6.71 -8.91 11.55
N ALA A 226 6.91 -9.32 10.29
CA ALA A 226 7.72 -10.47 9.95
C ALA A 226 9.19 -10.30 10.41
N ILE A 227 9.80 -9.15 10.11
CA ILE A 227 11.18 -8.81 10.51
C ILE A 227 11.31 -8.82 12.02
N MET A 228 10.40 -8.16 12.73
CA MET A 228 10.43 -8.08 14.20
C MET A 228 10.19 -9.45 14.84
N SER A 229 9.40 -10.31 14.20
CA SER A 229 9.18 -11.68 14.66
C SER A 229 10.45 -12.53 14.53
N LEU A 230 11.17 -12.41 13.41
CA LEU A 230 12.47 -13.06 13.19
C LEU A 230 13.58 -12.51 14.10
N LYS A 231 13.48 -11.26 14.57
CA LYS A 231 14.43 -10.72 15.56
C LYS A 231 14.18 -11.25 16.98
N LYS A 232 12.96 -11.66 17.30
CA LYS A 232 12.58 -12.18 18.62
C LYS A 232 12.84 -13.68 18.80
N GLY A 233 13.09 -14.42 17.73
CA GLY A 233 13.38 -15.85 17.79
C GLY A 233 14.02 -16.35 16.51
N GLU A 234 14.61 -17.55 16.56
CA GLU A 234 15.31 -18.14 15.41
C GLU A 234 14.37 -18.42 14.22
N PHE A 235 13.07 -18.57 14.47
CA PHE A 235 12.04 -18.84 13.47
C PHE A 235 10.78 -18.02 13.72
N MET A 236 10.09 -17.64 12.65
CA MET A 236 8.78 -17.00 12.76
C MET A 236 7.69 -18.05 12.95
N CYS A 237 7.03 -18.04 14.11
CA CYS A 237 5.79 -18.80 14.34
C CYS A 237 4.59 -17.85 14.48
N LEU A 238 3.37 -18.36 14.30
CA LEU A 238 2.14 -17.54 14.32
C LEU A 238 1.91 -16.84 15.66
N LYS A 239 2.36 -17.46 16.76
CA LYS A 239 2.29 -16.88 18.11
C LYS A 239 3.12 -15.60 18.16
N THR A 240 4.42 -15.68 17.83
CA THR A 240 5.32 -14.52 17.81
C THR A 240 4.84 -13.45 16.83
N PHE A 241 4.36 -13.84 15.66
CA PHE A 241 3.80 -12.91 14.66
C PHE A 241 2.63 -12.09 15.23
N LYS A 242 1.67 -12.75 15.88
CA LYS A 242 0.53 -12.08 16.51
C LYS A 242 0.93 -11.25 17.74
N GLU A 243 1.91 -11.70 18.52
CA GLU A 243 2.45 -10.95 19.67
C GLU A 243 3.15 -9.66 19.23
N VAL A 244 3.94 -9.71 18.16
CA VAL A 244 4.55 -8.52 17.56
C VAL A 244 3.47 -7.56 17.06
N ALA A 245 2.47 -8.04 16.31
CA ALA A 245 1.37 -7.20 15.86
C ALA A 245 0.64 -6.50 17.02
N LYS A 246 0.36 -7.21 18.12
CA LYS A 246 -0.24 -6.62 19.34
C LYS A 246 0.65 -5.54 19.96
N SER A 247 1.97 -5.73 19.93
CA SER A 247 2.91 -4.76 20.52
C SER A 247 2.95 -3.42 19.79
N LEU A 248 2.42 -3.35 18.56
CA LEU A 248 2.32 -2.11 17.79
C LEU A 248 1.21 -1.17 18.30
N LYS A 249 0.37 -1.62 19.24
CA LYS A 249 -0.72 -0.82 19.85
C LYS A 249 -1.68 -0.21 18.83
N LEU A 250 -1.88 -0.91 17.71
CA LEU A 250 -2.79 -0.53 16.64
C LEU A 250 -3.86 -1.63 16.49
N PRO A 251 -5.12 -1.29 16.14
CA PRO A 251 -6.16 -2.26 15.83
C PRO A 251 -5.93 -2.89 14.44
N LEU A 252 -4.82 -3.63 14.28
CA LEU A 252 -4.39 -4.14 12.98
C LEU A 252 -5.28 -5.25 12.43
N SER A 253 -5.44 -5.35 11.11
CA SER A 253 -6.26 -6.38 10.49
C SER A 253 -5.87 -7.81 10.85
N VAL A 254 -4.56 -8.03 11.00
CA VAL A 254 -3.99 -9.32 11.41
C VAL A 254 -4.51 -9.82 12.76
N LEU A 255 -4.94 -8.93 13.66
CA LEU A 255 -5.38 -9.31 15.00
C LEU A 255 -6.74 -10.03 14.97
N GLU A 256 -7.58 -9.69 13.99
CA GLU A 256 -8.93 -10.25 13.78
C GLU A 256 -8.94 -11.50 12.88
N MET A 257 -7.78 -11.90 12.33
CA MET A 257 -7.70 -13.07 11.45
C MET A 257 -7.85 -14.39 12.22
N ASP A 258 -8.61 -15.32 11.62
CA ASP A 258 -8.65 -16.72 12.03
C ASP A 258 -7.34 -17.47 11.74
N GLY A 259 -7.18 -18.68 12.27
CA GLY A 259 -5.93 -19.44 12.16
C GLY A 259 -5.47 -19.74 10.72
N LYS A 260 -6.40 -19.93 9.77
CA LYS A 260 -6.03 -20.23 8.37
C LYS A 260 -5.59 -18.95 7.65
N LYS A 261 -6.34 -17.86 7.82
CA LYS A 261 -6.00 -16.54 7.27
C LYS A 261 -4.70 -16.01 7.85
N LEU A 262 -4.54 -16.08 9.17
CA LEU A 262 -3.34 -15.65 9.87
C LEU A 262 -2.11 -16.41 9.38
N LYS A 263 -2.22 -17.73 9.21
CA LYS A 263 -1.12 -18.54 8.67
C LYS A 263 -0.69 -18.07 7.29
N MET A 264 -1.65 -17.90 6.38
CA MET A 264 -1.35 -17.43 5.03
C MET A 264 -0.76 -16.03 5.04
N TYR A 265 -1.33 -15.11 5.81
CA TYR A 265 -0.84 -13.73 5.87
C TYR A 265 0.59 -13.67 6.42
N ALA A 266 0.91 -14.46 7.44
CA ALA A 266 2.28 -14.56 7.96
C ALA A 266 3.26 -15.12 6.91
N GLU A 267 2.86 -16.16 6.16
CA GLU A 267 3.69 -16.70 5.08
C GLU A 267 3.90 -15.70 3.94
N LEU A 268 2.85 -14.96 3.57
CA LEU A 268 2.91 -13.86 2.60
C LEU A 268 3.88 -12.77 3.07
N ALA A 269 3.79 -12.36 4.33
CA ALA A 269 4.69 -11.37 4.93
C ALA A 269 6.17 -11.78 4.84
N LEU A 270 6.48 -13.07 5.04
CA LEU A 270 7.83 -13.60 4.88
C LEU A 270 8.30 -13.59 3.42
N VAL A 271 7.42 -13.94 2.47
CA VAL A 271 7.75 -13.86 1.02
C VAL A 271 8.11 -12.42 0.66
N SER A 272 7.30 -11.46 1.10
CA SER A 272 7.55 -10.03 0.82
C SER A 272 8.85 -9.55 1.42
N ALA A 273 9.08 -9.85 2.70
CA ALA A 273 10.32 -9.52 3.39
C ALA A 273 11.56 -10.12 2.67
N LYS A 274 11.45 -11.36 2.18
CA LYS A 274 12.50 -12.01 1.38
C LYS A 274 12.73 -11.29 0.04
N ASN A 275 11.67 -11.02 -0.71
CA ASN A 275 11.74 -10.42 -2.04
C ASN A 275 12.37 -9.03 -1.97
N ILE A 276 11.97 -8.23 -0.97
CA ILE A 276 12.52 -6.89 -0.74
C ILE A 276 14.00 -6.98 -0.37
N TYR A 277 14.37 -7.89 0.52
CA TYR A 277 15.79 -8.09 0.87
C TYR A 277 16.65 -8.47 -0.35
N ILE A 278 16.12 -9.32 -1.25
CA ILE A 278 16.81 -9.69 -2.49
C ILE A 278 16.95 -8.47 -3.43
N GLN A 279 15.89 -7.67 -3.59
CA GLN A 279 15.90 -6.47 -4.41
C GLN A 279 16.91 -5.43 -3.90
N GLU A 280 16.91 -5.16 -2.59
CA GLU A 280 17.86 -4.23 -1.95
C GLU A 280 19.31 -4.71 -2.11
N ARG A 281 19.58 -6.00 -1.92
CA ARG A 281 20.93 -6.56 -2.14
C ARG A 281 21.36 -6.43 -3.61
N ALA A 282 20.45 -6.67 -4.55
CA ALA A 282 20.75 -6.51 -5.98
C ALA A 282 21.01 -5.05 -6.35
N ARG A 283 20.29 -4.09 -5.76
CA ARG A 283 20.51 -2.64 -5.93
C ARG A 283 21.87 -2.22 -5.40
N ASN A 284 22.21 -2.63 -4.18
CA ASN A 284 23.51 -2.33 -3.55
C ASN A 284 24.68 -3.01 -4.28
N ASN A 285 24.48 -4.19 -4.88
CA ASN A 285 25.52 -4.81 -5.71
C ASN A 285 25.73 -4.10 -7.06
N LYS A 286 24.72 -3.38 -7.57
CA LYS A 286 24.86 -2.53 -8.78
C LYS A 286 25.40 -1.13 -8.47
N THR A 287 25.41 -0.74 -7.19
CA THR A 287 25.92 0.54 -6.69
C THR A 287 26.95 0.29 -5.59
N GLN A 288 28.20 0.00 -5.94
CA GLN A 288 29.30 0.00 -4.96
C GLN A 288 30.28 1.13 -5.27
N PRO A 289 30.86 1.76 -4.21
CA PRO A 289 31.84 1.06 -3.40
C PRO A 289 31.42 0.77 -1.94
N LEU A 290 31.89 -0.40 -1.53
CA LEU A 290 32.07 -1.03 -0.22
C LEU A 290 32.06 -0.19 1.06
N HIS A 291 31.69 -0.90 2.14
CA HIS A 291 31.71 -0.62 3.59
C HIS A 291 30.33 -0.21 4.11
N VAL A 292 29.72 -0.93 5.08
CA VAL A 292 30.24 -1.17 6.43
C VAL A 292 29.77 -2.51 7.01
N THR A 293 30.66 -3.04 7.85
CA THR A 293 30.66 -4.18 8.76
C THR A 293 29.43 -4.23 9.69
N LEU A 294 29.10 -5.48 10.11
CA LEU A 294 28.03 -5.85 11.05
C LEU A 294 27.98 -5.00 12.34
#